data_AF-A0A2K9NB97-F1
#
_entry.id   AF-A0A2K9NB97-F1
#
_cell.length_a   1.000
_cell.length_b   1.000
_cell.length_c   1.000
_cell.angle_alpha   90.00
_cell.angle_beta   90.00
_cell.angle_gamma   90.00
#
_symmetry.space_group_name_H-M   'P 1'
#
loop_
_entity.id
_entity.type
_entity.pdbx_description
1 polymer ?
#
loop_
_entity_poly.entity_id
_entity_poly.type
_entity_poly.pdbx_seq_one_letter_code
_entity_poly.pdbx_strand_id
1 'polypeptide(L)'
;MRQPDEQADLELVANYLATRNLIVSRFEHAETQKGKTPDFRVVCGEYLVAYCEVKSPQDPWLDELLDGAQPGAIVGGMRDDPIFNRLSRHMANAAKQFDAVNPKRTAINILAFVNHDDASNFGDIREIVTGYFHATDGTRIASMLELANGRLLEPRRKIDAILWFEASEKLFVGAMINDAEPTREQLIRNLLKLQ
;
A
#
# COMPACT_ATOMS: atom_id res chain seq x y z
N MET A 1 2.30 -9.54 -22.01
CA MET A 1 3.14 -8.96 -20.93
C MET A 1 3.12 -7.42 -20.92
N ARG A 2 2.10 -6.80 -20.32
CA ARG A 2 2.22 -5.40 -19.86
C ARG A 2 2.91 -5.47 -18.50
N GLN A 3 4.22 -5.27 -18.44
CA GLN A 3 4.82 -4.93 -17.15
C GLN A 3 4.20 -3.60 -16.71
N PRO A 4 3.65 -3.52 -15.49
CA PRO A 4 3.29 -2.23 -14.92
C PRO A 4 4.49 -1.32 -15.01
N ASP A 5 4.26 -0.14 -15.57
CA ASP A 5 5.28 0.88 -15.63
C ASP A 5 5.45 1.43 -14.21
N GLU A 6 6.44 0.92 -13.47
CA GLU A 6 6.77 1.37 -12.12
C GLU A 6 6.91 2.90 -12.06
N GLN A 7 7.38 3.52 -13.14
CA GLN A 7 7.45 4.97 -13.25
C GLN A 7 6.05 5.61 -13.26
N ALA A 8 5.08 5.03 -13.98
CA ALA A 8 3.71 5.52 -14.02
C ALA A 8 2.99 5.38 -12.66
N ASP A 9 3.25 4.29 -11.93
CA ASP A 9 2.71 4.07 -10.58
C ASP A 9 3.25 5.11 -9.58
N LEU A 10 4.56 5.34 -9.64
CA LEU A 10 5.23 6.36 -8.85
C LEU A 10 4.69 7.77 -9.19
N GLU A 11 4.48 8.07 -10.47
CA GLU A 11 3.90 9.35 -10.90
C GLU A 11 2.46 9.53 -10.44
N LEU A 12 1.64 8.47 -10.48
CA LEU A 12 0.26 8.50 -9.99
C LEU A 12 0.22 8.90 -8.51
N VAL A 13 1.02 8.25 -7.67
CA VAL A 13 1.08 8.53 -6.23
C VAL A 13 1.68 9.92 -5.97
N ALA A 14 2.75 10.30 -6.67
CA ALA A 14 3.36 11.61 -6.53
C ALA A 14 2.40 12.75 -6.89
N ASN A 15 1.65 12.61 -7.99
CA ASN A 15 0.64 13.59 -8.40
C ASN A 15 -0.48 13.72 -7.38
N TYR A 16 -0.96 12.59 -6.84
CA TYR A 16 -1.95 12.61 -5.77
C TYR A 16 -1.47 13.41 -4.55
N LEU A 17 -0.24 13.18 -4.09
CA LEU A 17 0.35 13.93 -2.97
C LEU A 17 0.55 15.41 -3.33
N ALA A 18 0.96 15.71 -4.56
CA ALA A 18 1.16 17.09 -5.03
C ALA A 18 -0.13 17.92 -5.01
N THR A 19 -1.28 17.34 -5.38
CA THR A 19 -2.59 18.02 -5.28
C THR A 19 -3.02 18.33 -3.82
N ARG A 20 -2.29 17.80 -2.84
CA ARG A 20 -2.42 18.12 -1.40
C ARG A 20 -1.39 19.14 -0.91
N ASN A 21 -0.74 19.86 -1.83
CA ASN A 21 0.32 20.84 -1.56
C ASN A 21 1.56 20.21 -0.92
N LEU A 22 1.85 18.95 -1.27
CA LEU A 22 3.03 18.23 -0.79
C LEU A 22 4.07 18.16 -1.90
N ILE A 23 5.32 18.39 -1.53
CA ILE A 23 6.46 18.23 -2.43
C ILE A 23 6.98 16.82 -2.25
N VAL A 24 7.07 16.07 -3.34
CA VAL A 24 7.52 14.68 -3.37
C VAL A 24 8.88 14.61 -4.04
N SER A 25 9.85 13.97 -3.41
CA SER A 25 11.18 13.74 -3.98
C SER A 25 11.65 12.30 -3.77
N ARG A 26 12.35 11.75 -4.76
CA ARG A 26 12.99 10.43 -4.65
C ARG A 26 14.29 10.52 -3.87
N PHE A 27 14.71 9.40 -3.31
CA PHE A 27 16.07 9.26 -2.76
C PHE A 27 17.09 9.26 -3.90
N GLU A 28 18.25 9.85 -3.65
CA GLU A 28 19.33 9.85 -4.63
C GLU A 28 19.96 8.45 -4.74
N HIS A 29 20.56 8.14 -5.88
CA HIS A 29 21.18 6.83 -6.13
C HIS A 29 22.20 6.46 -5.03
N ALA A 30 23.02 7.43 -4.61
CA ALA A 30 24.01 7.23 -3.55
C ALA A 30 23.39 6.87 -2.18
N GLU A 31 22.14 7.26 -1.93
CA GLU A 31 21.41 6.94 -0.69
C GLU A 31 20.82 5.53 -0.78
N THR A 32 20.25 5.17 -1.93
CA THR A 32 19.69 3.83 -2.19
C THR A 32 20.75 2.72 -2.12
N GLN A 33 22.02 3.04 -2.40
CA GLN A 33 23.16 2.12 -2.28
C GLN A 33 23.58 1.85 -0.83
N LYS A 34 23.28 2.76 0.10
CA LYS A 34 23.71 2.66 1.51
C LYS A 34 22.77 1.82 2.36
N GLY A 35 21.57 1.52 1.88
CA GLY A 35 20.58 0.76 2.62
C GLY A 35 19.20 0.86 2.01
N LYS A 36 18.21 0.37 2.76
CA LYS A 36 16.82 0.41 2.33
C LYS A 36 16.28 1.82 2.44
N THR A 37 15.64 2.30 1.38
CA THR A 37 14.91 3.56 1.35
C THR A 37 13.48 3.31 0.88
N PRO A 38 12.53 4.12 1.34
CA PRO A 38 11.26 4.26 0.67
C PRO A 38 11.43 4.90 -0.71
N ASP A 39 10.39 4.85 -1.55
CA ASP A 39 10.37 5.52 -2.85
C ASP A 39 10.44 7.04 -2.73
N PHE A 40 9.76 7.61 -1.73
CA PHE A 40 9.57 9.05 -1.60
C PHE A 40 9.86 9.62 -0.21
N ARG A 41 10.41 10.83 -0.22
CA ARG A 41 10.29 11.83 0.85
C ARG A 41 9.16 12.79 0.49
N VAL A 42 8.37 13.16 1.49
CA VAL A 42 7.21 14.04 1.33
C VAL A 42 7.34 15.23 2.27
N VAL A 43 7.35 16.43 1.70
CA VAL A 43 7.62 17.69 2.39
C VAL A 43 6.40 18.62 2.31
N CYS A 44 6.10 19.30 3.40
CA CYS A 44 5.12 20.40 3.44
C CYS A 44 5.85 21.68 3.89
N GLY A 45 5.97 22.65 2.99
CA GLY A 45 6.85 23.80 3.20
C GLY A 45 8.31 23.36 3.28
N GLU A 46 8.94 23.54 4.45
CA GLU A 46 10.32 23.11 4.72
C GLU A 46 10.41 21.85 5.58
N TYR A 47 9.27 21.29 5.98
CA TYR A 47 9.21 20.20 6.94
C TYR A 47 9.01 18.86 6.24
N LEU A 48 9.88 17.89 6.52
CA LEU A 48 9.65 16.49 6.19
C LEU A 48 8.46 15.98 7.02
N VAL A 49 7.34 15.71 6.35
CA VAL A 49 6.09 15.30 7.00
C VAL A 49 5.81 13.81 6.84
N ALA A 50 6.27 13.20 5.75
CA ALA A 50 6.09 11.78 5.53
C ALA A 50 7.22 11.13 4.70
N TYR A 51 7.33 9.82 4.85
CA TYR A 51 7.91 8.93 3.86
C TYR A 51 6.79 8.15 3.19
N CYS A 52 6.91 7.90 1.88
CA CYS A 52 5.94 7.11 1.14
C CYS A 52 6.63 6.00 0.36
N GLU A 53 6.12 4.78 0.51
CA GLU A 53 6.51 3.61 -0.27
C GLU A 53 5.35 3.23 -1.20
N VAL A 54 5.66 2.94 -2.46
CA VAL A 54 4.71 2.51 -3.47
C VAL A 54 4.87 1.02 -3.75
N LYS A 55 3.76 0.31 -3.83
CA LYS A 55 3.71 -1.13 -4.15
C LYS A 55 2.61 -1.44 -5.13
N SER A 56 2.95 -2.25 -6.12
CA SER A 56 2.00 -2.73 -7.12
C SER A 56 1.88 -4.24 -6.95
N PRO A 57 0.82 -4.75 -6.30
CA PRO A 57 0.73 -6.15 -5.92
C PRO A 57 0.42 -7.07 -7.11
N GLN A 58 1.40 -7.33 -7.98
CA GLN A 58 1.25 -8.14 -9.20
C GLN A 58 1.15 -9.66 -8.95
N ASP A 59 0.39 -10.38 -9.78
CA ASP A 59 0.41 -11.85 -9.88
C ASP A 59 0.97 -12.33 -11.23
N PRO A 60 2.30 -12.29 -11.43
CA PRO A 60 2.87 -12.72 -12.71
C PRO A 60 2.50 -14.15 -13.10
N TRP A 61 2.23 -15.02 -12.13
CA TRP A 61 1.83 -16.41 -12.38
C TRP A 61 0.40 -16.51 -12.92
N LEU A 62 -0.54 -15.76 -12.34
CA LEU A 62 -1.91 -15.69 -12.86
C LEU A 62 -1.94 -14.97 -14.21
N ASP A 63 -1.15 -13.92 -14.37
CA ASP A 63 -1.00 -13.18 -15.63
C ASP A 63 -0.49 -14.10 -16.75
N GLU A 64 0.55 -14.90 -16.48
CA GLU A 64 1.09 -15.89 -17.43
C GLU A 64 0.07 -16.99 -17.77
N LEU A 65 -0.72 -17.43 -16.79
CA LEU A 65 -1.78 -18.41 -17.00
C LEU A 65 -2.93 -17.85 -17.85
N LEU A 66 -3.30 -16.60 -17.64
CA LEU A 66 -4.33 -15.90 -18.43
C LEU A 66 -3.84 -15.64 -19.87
N ASP A 67 -2.60 -15.16 -20.03
CA ASP A 67 -1.97 -14.93 -21.35
C ASP A 67 -1.89 -16.26 -22.16
N GLY A 68 -1.71 -17.40 -21.48
CA GLY A 68 -1.66 -18.73 -22.09
C GLY A 68 -3.01 -19.46 -22.23
N ALA A 69 -4.10 -18.90 -21.67
CA ALA A 69 -5.40 -19.56 -21.63
C ALA A 69 -6.15 -19.46 -22.98
N GLN A 70 -6.87 -20.51 -23.35
CA GLN A 70 -7.83 -20.41 -24.47
C GLN A 70 -9.03 -19.54 -24.05
N PRO A 71 -9.63 -18.75 -24.97
CA PRO A 71 -10.83 -17.98 -24.67
C PRO A 71 -11.94 -18.86 -24.07
N GLY A 72 -12.44 -18.47 -22.90
CA GLY A 72 -13.46 -19.23 -22.16
C GLY A 72 -12.92 -20.35 -21.26
N ALA A 73 -11.60 -20.58 -21.23
CA ALA A 73 -10.99 -21.48 -20.25
C ALA A 73 -10.93 -20.81 -18.87
N ILE A 74 -11.39 -21.54 -17.84
CA ILE A 74 -11.22 -21.13 -16.46
C ILE A 74 -9.80 -21.52 -16.04
N VAL A 75 -8.96 -20.53 -15.76
CA VAL A 75 -7.60 -20.69 -15.24
C VAL A 75 -7.48 -20.05 -13.85
N GLY A 76 -6.52 -20.48 -13.04
CA GLY A 76 -6.33 -19.97 -11.68
C GLY A 76 -7.13 -20.68 -10.57
N GLY A 77 -7.45 -21.98 -10.74
CA GLY A 77 -8.19 -22.80 -9.75
C GLY A 77 -7.56 -22.88 -8.34
N MET A 78 -8.19 -23.64 -7.42
CA MET A 78 -7.89 -23.73 -5.98
C MET A 78 -6.41 -23.54 -5.62
N ARG A 79 -6.05 -22.30 -5.30
CA ARG A 79 -4.78 -21.92 -4.71
C ARG A 79 -5.07 -21.30 -3.36
N ASP A 80 -4.32 -21.69 -2.32
CA ASP A 80 -4.38 -21.03 -1.03
C ASP A 80 -3.86 -19.58 -1.17
N ASP A 81 -4.80 -18.64 -1.25
CA ASP A 81 -4.69 -17.19 -1.06
C ASP A 81 -3.36 -16.50 -1.47
N PRO A 82 -3.15 -16.23 -2.79
CA PRO A 82 -1.98 -15.51 -3.28
C PRO A 82 -1.97 -14.02 -2.92
N ILE A 83 -3.13 -13.35 -2.87
CA ILE A 83 -3.24 -11.90 -2.67
C ILE A 83 -2.88 -11.53 -1.22
N PHE A 84 -3.40 -12.24 -0.23
CA PHE A 84 -3.13 -11.94 1.19
C PHE A 84 -1.66 -12.13 1.57
N ASN A 85 -1.04 -13.22 1.11
CA ASN A 85 0.38 -13.46 1.31
C ASN A 85 1.25 -12.38 0.64
N ARG A 86 0.85 -11.92 -0.55
CA ARG A 86 1.56 -10.87 -1.29
C ARG A 86 1.45 -9.53 -0.60
N LEU A 87 0.24 -9.08 -0.27
CA LEU A 87 -0.01 -7.84 0.45
C LEU A 87 0.72 -7.84 1.79
N SER A 88 0.70 -8.98 2.50
CA SER A 88 1.43 -9.13 3.75
C SER A 88 2.95 -8.96 3.58
N ARG A 89 3.52 -9.58 2.54
CA ARG A 89 4.94 -9.42 2.19
C ARG A 89 5.29 -7.98 1.80
N HIS A 90 4.43 -7.30 1.06
CA HIS A 90 4.63 -5.89 0.71
C HIS A 90 4.65 -5.00 1.94
N MET A 91 3.70 -5.19 2.87
CA MET A 91 3.69 -4.47 4.15
C MET A 91 4.95 -4.74 4.97
N ALA A 92 5.38 -6.00 5.07
CA ALA A 92 6.60 -6.37 5.80
C ALA A 92 7.87 -5.75 5.19
N ASN A 93 7.93 -5.63 3.87
CA ASN A 93 9.06 -4.99 3.19
C ASN A 93 9.05 -3.47 3.36
N ALA A 94 7.89 -2.83 3.18
CA ALA A 94 7.70 -1.40 3.41
C ALA A 94 8.07 -1.02 4.85
N ALA A 95 7.62 -1.81 5.84
CA ALA A 95 7.98 -1.62 7.24
C ALA A 95 9.49 -1.60 7.47
N LYS A 96 10.26 -2.46 6.78
CA LYS A 96 11.74 -2.47 6.87
C LYS A 96 12.38 -1.25 6.23
N GLN A 97 11.82 -0.74 5.13
CA GLN A 97 12.28 0.51 4.50
C GLN A 97 12.00 1.71 5.41
N PHE A 98 10.82 1.78 6.01
CA PHE A 98 10.49 2.82 6.97
C PHE A 98 11.34 2.75 8.22
N ASP A 99 11.58 1.57 8.79
CA ASP A 99 12.41 1.43 9.99
C ASP A 99 13.87 1.86 9.73
N ALA A 100 14.36 1.68 8.50
CA ALA A 100 15.71 2.10 8.11
C ALA A 100 15.90 3.62 8.07
N VAL A 101 14.86 4.39 7.68
CA VAL A 101 14.95 5.86 7.50
C VAL A 101 14.18 6.67 8.55
N ASN A 102 13.25 6.05 9.25
CA ASN A 102 12.34 6.65 10.23
C ASN A 102 12.11 5.75 11.47
N PRO A 103 13.17 5.23 12.13
CA PRO A 103 13.03 4.28 13.24
C PRO A 103 12.27 4.85 14.45
N LYS A 104 12.35 6.18 14.64
CA LYS A 104 11.66 6.91 15.73
C LYS A 104 10.23 7.34 15.35
N ARG A 105 9.80 7.08 14.11
CA ARG A 105 8.47 7.43 13.58
C ARG A 105 8.11 8.92 13.78
N THR A 106 9.08 9.81 13.61
CA THR A 106 8.88 11.26 13.74
C THR A 106 8.11 11.83 12.55
N ALA A 107 8.33 11.29 11.35
CA ALA A 107 7.49 11.53 10.16
C ALA A 107 6.41 10.44 10.03
N ILE A 108 5.37 10.71 9.23
CA ILE A 108 4.32 9.73 8.88
C ILE A 108 4.88 8.72 7.88
N ASN A 109 4.58 7.43 8.04
CA ASN A 109 4.91 6.37 7.10
C ASN A 109 3.66 5.99 6.29
N ILE A 110 3.69 6.24 4.98
CA ILE A 110 2.58 6.02 4.06
C ILE A 110 2.92 4.85 3.13
N LEU A 111 2.10 3.81 3.11
CA LEU A 111 2.18 2.75 2.10
C LEU A 111 1.10 2.98 1.05
N ALA A 112 1.47 3.22 -0.20
CA ALA A 112 0.55 3.36 -1.31
C ALA A 112 0.54 2.07 -2.15
N PHE A 113 -0.64 1.47 -2.29
CA PHE A 113 -0.86 0.38 -3.23
C PHE A 113 -1.44 0.93 -4.53
N VAL A 114 -0.81 0.56 -5.65
CA VAL A 114 -1.32 0.83 -7.01
C VAL A 114 -1.76 -0.50 -7.59
N ASN A 115 -3.08 -0.69 -7.64
CA ASN A 115 -3.69 -1.90 -8.11
C ASN A 115 -3.81 -1.90 -9.64
N HIS A 116 -3.45 -3.03 -10.25
CA HIS A 116 -3.52 -3.25 -11.70
C HIS A 116 -4.43 -4.43 -12.06
N ASP A 117 -5.02 -5.09 -11.06
CA ASP A 117 -5.85 -6.28 -11.25
C ASP A 117 -7.31 -6.03 -10.85
N ASP A 118 -8.24 -6.71 -11.52
CA ASP A 118 -9.68 -6.58 -11.22
C ASP A 118 -10.11 -7.48 -10.04
N ALA A 119 -9.20 -8.31 -9.52
CA ALA A 119 -9.49 -9.34 -8.53
C ALA A 119 -9.31 -8.84 -7.09
N SER A 120 -8.49 -7.82 -6.89
CA SER A 120 -8.22 -7.19 -5.59
C SER A 120 -8.95 -5.86 -5.51
N ASN A 121 -9.42 -5.52 -4.31
CA ASN A 121 -10.05 -4.25 -4.03
C ASN A 121 -9.61 -3.71 -2.67
N PHE A 122 -9.97 -2.46 -2.40
CA PHE A 122 -9.62 -1.80 -1.14
C PHE A 122 -10.15 -2.52 0.13
N GLY A 123 -11.24 -3.29 0.01
CA GLY A 123 -11.78 -4.12 1.08
C GLY A 123 -10.82 -5.22 1.53
N ASP A 124 -10.06 -5.81 0.62
CA ASP A 124 -9.10 -6.88 0.93
C ASP A 124 -7.98 -6.37 1.85
N ILE A 125 -7.50 -5.14 1.62
CA ILE A 125 -6.54 -4.50 2.51
C ILE A 125 -7.12 -4.31 3.90
N ARG A 126 -8.34 -3.80 4.00
CA ARG A 126 -9.00 -3.61 5.30
C ARG A 126 -9.13 -4.93 6.05
N GLU A 127 -9.48 -6.00 5.34
CA GLU A 127 -9.60 -7.33 5.91
C GLU A 127 -8.27 -7.86 6.43
N ILE A 128 -7.19 -7.77 5.65
CA ILE A 128 -5.85 -8.22 6.05
C ILE A 128 -5.33 -7.46 7.27
N VAL A 129 -5.52 -6.14 7.28
CA VAL A 129 -4.97 -5.28 8.33
C VAL A 129 -5.75 -5.43 9.63
N THR A 130 -7.08 -5.55 9.54
CA THR A 130 -7.94 -5.65 10.73
C THR A 130 -8.18 -7.09 11.18
N GLY A 131 -8.02 -8.06 10.29
CA GLY A 131 -8.43 -9.46 10.48
C GLY A 131 -9.92 -9.72 10.27
N TYR A 132 -10.68 -8.72 9.78
CA TYR A 132 -12.14 -8.81 9.61
C TYR A 132 -12.60 -8.47 8.21
N PHE A 133 -13.35 -9.39 7.59
CA PHE A 133 -14.19 -9.08 6.46
C PHE A 133 -15.34 -8.17 6.90
N HIS A 134 -15.61 -7.14 6.10
CA HIS A 134 -16.71 -6.19 6.33
C HIS A 134 -17.74 -6.34 5.21
N ALA A 135 -18.85 -6.99 5.52
CA ALA A 135 -19.96 -7.14 4.59
C ALA A 135 -20.68 -5.79 4.37
N THR A 136 -21.38 -5.69 3.24
CA THR A 136 -22.12 -4.48 2.84
C THR A 136 -23.26 -4.12 3.79
N ASP A 137 -23.78 -5.08 4.55
CA ASP A 137 -24.81 -4.88 5.57
C ASP A 137 -24.26 -4.41 6.94
N GLY A 138 -22.95 -4.19 7.03
CA GLY A 138 -22.25 -3.79 8.25
C GLY A 138 -21.79 -4.96 9.11
N THR A 139 -22.10 -6.20 8.74
CA THR A 139 -21.62 -7.40 9.44
C THR A 139 -20.09 -7.48 9.37
N ARG A 140 -19.47 -7.77 10.51
CA ARG A 140 -18.03 -8.01 10.61
C ARG A 140 -17.78 -9.49 10.91
N ILE A 141 -17.06 -10.16 10.02
CA ILE A 141 -16.73 -11.58 10.15
C ILE A 141 -15.23 -11.69 10.37
N ALA A 142 -14.84 -12.37 11.46
CA ALA A 142 -13.43 -12.69 11.69
C ALA A 142 -12.98 -13.68 10.60
N SER A 143 -12.00 -13.28 9.81
CA SER A 143 -11.53 -14.05 8.66
C SER A 143 -10.01 -14.23 8.64
N MET A 144 -9.27 -13.21 9.08
CA MET A 144 -7.81 -13.15 8.96
C MET A 144 -7.10 -12.79 10.26
N LEU A 145 -7.70 -13.11 11.41
CA LEU A 145 -7.17 -12.73 12.73
C LEU A 145 -5.76 -13.27 13.00
N GLU A 146 -5.45 -14.49 12.58
CA GLU A 146 -4.10 -15.07 12.77
C GLU A 146 -3.03 -14.31 11.98
N LEU A 147 -3.37 -13.86 10.76
CA LEU A 147 -2.48 -13.06 9.94
C LEU A 147 -2.29 -11.67 10.55
N ALA A 148 -3.39 -10.99 10.88
CA ALA A 148 -3.42 -9.62 11.40
C ALA A 148 -2.74 -9.49 12.78
N ASN A 149 -2.96 -10.47 13.67
CA ASN A 149 -2.39 -10.50 15.02
C ASN A 149 -1.08 -11.27 15.11
N GLY A 150 -0.72 -12.03 14.08
CA GLY A 150 0.54 -12.76 13.98
C GLY A 150 1.54 -11.98 13.14
N ARG A 151 1.79 -12.47 11.92
CA ARG A 151 2.89 -12.00 11.06
C ARG A 151 2.79 -10.52 10.66
N LEU A 152 1.60 -9.94 10.66
CA LEU A 152 1.39 -8.52 10.30
C LEU A 152 1.35 -7.57 11.47
N LEU A 153 1.32 -8.05 12.71
CA LEU A 153 1.19 -7.19 13.89
C LEU A 153 2.31 -6.14 13.96
N GLU A 154 3.57 -6.57 13.83
CA GLU A 154 4.71 -5.65 13.90
C GLU A 154 4.90 -4.82 12.63
N PRO A 155 4.83 -5.39 11.41
CA PRO A 155 4.85 -4.60 10.18
C PRO A 155 3.79 -3.50 10.13
N ARG A 156 2.53 -3.81 10.48
CA ARG A 156 1.45 -2.82 10.39
C ARG A 156 1.70 -1.65 11.32
N ARG A 157 2.19 -1.87 12.55
CA ARG A 157 2.53 -0.79 13.50
C ARG A 157 3.56 0.21 12.99
N LYS A 158 4.34 -0.15 11.97
CA LYS A 158 5.31 0.74 11.32
C LYS A 158 4.69 1.61 10.22
N ILE A 159 3.45 1.35 9.83
CA ILE A 159 2.72 2.03 8.74
C ILE A 159 1.56 2.80 9.36
N ASP A 160 1.51 4.10 9.11
CA ASP A 160 0.50 4.99 9.68
C ASP A 160 -0.74 5.16 8.78
N ALA A 161 -0.52 5.14 7.47
CA ALA A 161 -1.57 5.26 6.48
C ALA A 161 -1.31 4.32 5.32
N ILE A 162 -2.38 3.69 4.84
CA ILE A 162 -2.38 2.87 3.63
C ILE A 162 -3.29 3.56 2.62
N LEU A 163 -2.77 3.85 1.44
CA LEU A 163 -3.50 4.44 0.32
C LEU A 163 -3.75 3.37 -0.74
N TRP A 164 -4.89 3.46 -1.41
CA TRP A 164 -5.24 2.56 -2.51
C TRP A 164 -5.61 3.34 -3.76
N PHE A 165 -5.02 2.94 -4.87
CA PHE A 165 -5.20 3.52 -6.18
C PHE A 165 -5.55 2.43 -7.19
N GLU A 166 -6.41 2.75 -8.17
CA GLU A 166 -6.59 1.93 -9.37
C GLU A 166 -5.75 2.51 -10.51
N ALA A 167 -4.91 1.68 -11.11
CA ALA A 167 -4.00 2.10 -12.18
C ALA A 167 -4.75 2.38 -13.50
N SER A 168 -5.76 1.57 -13.82
CA SER A 168 -6.56 1.69 -15.05
C SER A 168 -7.26 3.04 -15.15
N GLU A 169 -7.87 3.49 -14.06
CA GLU A 169 -8.59 4.75 -13.97
C GLU A 169 -7.72 5.90 -13.46
N LYS A 170 -6.48 5.62 -13.04
CA LYS A 170 -5.55 6.58 -12.43
C LYS A 170 -6.18 7.36 -11.28
N LEU A 171 -6.95 6.66 -10.44
CA LEU A 171 -7.75 7.28 -9.39
C LEU A 171 -7.33 6.80 -8.01
N PHE A 172 -7.47 7.70 -7.04
CA PHE A 172 -7.42 7.35 -5.62
C PHE A 172 -8.79 6.82 -5.19
N VAL A 173 -8.83 5.62 -4.64
CA VAL A 173 -10.06 4.98 -4.16
C VAL A 173 -10.32 5.33 -2.70
N GLY A 174 -9.28 5.23 -1.87
CA GLY A 174 -9.46 5.32 -0.44
C GLY A 174 -8.16 5.22 0.35
N ALA A 175 -8.27 5.58 1.63
CA ALA A 175 -7.19 5.49 2.58
C ALA A 175 -7.68 4.83 3.88
N MET A 176 -6.79 4.05 4.49
CA MET A 176 -6.95 3.49 5.83
C MET A 176 -5.88 4.10 6.74
N ILE A 177 -6.31 4.76 7.81
CA ILE A 177 -5.41 5.16 8.89
C ILE A 177 -5.24 3.96 9.80
N ASN A 178 -3.99 3.60 10.09
CA ASN A 178 -3.67 2.37 10.79
C ASN A 178 -3.01 2.67 12.13
N ASP A 179 -3.69 2.24 13.21
CA ASP A 179 -3.17 2.17 14.58
C ASP A 179 -2.43 3.46 15.02
N ALA A 180 -2.99 4.61 14.64
CA ALA A 180 -2.44 5.93 14.94
C ALA A 180 -3.12 6.50 16.19
N GLU A 181 -2.31 7.00 17.13
CA GLU A 181 -2.82 7.79 18.26
C GLU A 181 -3.62 9.01 17.75
N PRO A 182 -4.64 9.51 18.47
CA PRO A 182 -5.60 10.50 17.95
C PRO A 182 -4.97 11.76 17.34
N THR A 183 -3.90 12.29 17.96
CA THR A 183 -3.17 13.44 17.41
C THR A 183 -2.52 13.12 16.07
N ARG A 184 -1.95 11.92 15.94
CA ARG A 184 -1.31 11.45 14.72
C ARG A 184 -2.33 11.14 13.63
N GLU A 185 -3.46 10.54 13.99
CA GLU A 185 -4.60 10.38 13.09
C GLU A 185 -5.05 11.73 12.52
N GLN A 186 -5.24 12.74 13.36
CA GLN A 186 -5.66 14.07 12.89
C GLN A 186 -4.63 14.70 11.95
N LEU A 187 -3.33 14.54 12.24
CA LEU A 187 -2.26 14.99 11.34
C LEU A 187 -2.35 14.31 9.97
N ILE A 188 -2.59 12.99 9.94
CA ILE A 188 -2.73 12.23 8.70
C ILE A 188 -3.97 12.69 7.91
N ARG A 189 -5.12 12.86 8.59
CA ARG A 189 -6.35 13.36 7.95
C ARG A 189 -6.15 14.73 7.33
N ASN A 190 -5.51 15.64 8.06
CA ASN A 190 -5.21 16.98 7.57
C ASN A 190 -4.24 16.95 6.38
N LEU A 191 -3.17 16.16 6.50
CA LEU A 191 -2.14 16.02 5.47
C LEU A 191 -2.72 15.48 4.16
N LEU A 192 -3.56 14.45 4.24
CA LEU A 192 -4.11 13.75 3.09
C LEU A 192 -5.48 14.30 2.63
N LYS A 193 -6.02 15.28 3.35
CA LYS A 193 -7.36 15.87 3.14
C LYS A 193 -8.46 14.79 3.17
N LEU A 194 -8.38 13.87 4.12
CA LEU A 194 -9.38 12.82 4.32
C LEU A 194 -10.54 13.38 5.15
N GLN A 195 -11.77 13.07 4.73
CA GLN A 195 -12.99 13.43 5.47
C GLN A 195 -13.20 12.54 6.70
#